data_AF-A0A4Q4XAH3-F1
#
_entry.id   AF-A0A4Q4XAH3-F1
#
_cell.length_a   1.000
_cell.length_b   1.000
_cell.length_c   1.000
_cell.angle_alpha   90.00
_cell.angle_beta   90.00
_cell.angle_gamma   90.00
#
_symmetry.space_group_name_H-M   'P 1'
#
loop_
_entity.id
_entity.type
_entity.pdbx_description
1 polymer ?
#
loop_
_entity_poly.entity_id
_entity_poly.type
_entity_poly.pdbx_seq_one_letter_code
_entity_poly.pdbx_strand_id
1 'polypeptide(L)'
;MACGFITAYVYTPELYPTNIRAIGCGMGGAWLKIAAIFSPMLIGSTIGSGNVSNAFLLLALVPILAAITIHFLGIETKGKVLEQLEL
;
A
#
# COMPACT_ATOMS: atom_id res chain seq x y z
N MET A 1 5.47 13.17 -8.85
CA MET A 1 5.02 11.77 -8.65
C MET A 1 6.04 10.90 -7.89
N ALA A 2 7.34 11.22 -7.88
CA ALA A 2 8.36 10.45 -7.14
C ALA A 2 8.30 10.61 -5.60
N CYS A 3 7.84 11.77 -5.10
CA CYS A 3 7.89 12.10 -3.67
C CYS A 3 7.08 11.13 -2.79
N GLY A 4 5.90 10.69 -3.27
CA GLY A 4 4.99 9.82 -2.50
C GLY A 4 5.57 8.43 -2.22
N PHE A 5 6.25 7.84 -3.19
CA PHE A 5 6.92 6.56 -3.00
C PHE A 5 8.07 6.68 -2.00
N ILE A 6 8.88 7.73 -2.11
CA ILE A 6 10.01 7.97 -1.22
C ILE A 6 9.52 8.18 0.22
N THR A 7 8.45 8.97 0.41
CA THR A 7 7.87 9.17 1.74
C THR A 7 7.34 7.88 2.34
N ALA A 8 6.68 7.00 1.57
CA ALA A 8 6.21 5.71 2.09
C ALA A 8 7.36 4.78 2.47
N TYR A 9 8.44 4.75 1.67
CA TYR A 9 9.63 3.95 1.93
C TYR A 9 10.44 4.42 3.14
N VAL A 10 10.39 5.71 3.47
CA VAL A 10 11.02 6.28 4.67
C VAL A 10 10.10 6.12 5.89
N TYR A 11 8.81 6.37 5.73
CA TYR A 11 7.81 6.25 6.79
C TYR A 11 7.69 4.81 7.32
N THR A 12 7.73 3.80 6.44
CA THR A 12 7.57 2.40 6.85
C THR A 12 8.63 1.95 7.87
N PRO A 13 9.96 2.16 7.66
CA PRO A 13 10.98 1.81 8.64
C PRO A 13 11.03 2.73 9.87
N GLU A 14 10.48 3.95 9.79
CA GLU A 14 10.37 4.86 10.95
C GLU A 14 9.29 4.41 11.94
N LEU A 15 8.31 3.62 11.49
CA LEU A 15 7.21 3.14 12.33
C LEU A 15 7.60 1.95 13.23
N TYR A 16 8.66 1.23 12.91
CA TYR A 16 9.01 -0.05 13.56
C TYR A 16 10.37 0.00 14.27
N PRO A 17 10.49 -0.57 15.49
CA PRO A 17 11.76 -0.69 16.19
C PRO A 17 12.72 -1.63 15.46
N THR A 18 14.02 -1.44 15.70
CA THR A 18 15.13 -2.05 14.95
C THR A 18 14.99 -3.58 14.79
N ASN A 19 14.43 -4.23 15.81
CA ASN A 19 14.32 -5.68 15.93
C ASN A 19 13.29 -6.29 14.94
N ILE A 20 12.21 -5.56 14.65
CA ILE A 20 11.09 -6.05 13.80
C ILE A 20 10.98 -5.30 12.47
N ARG A 21 11.76 -4.23 12.28
CA ARG A 21 11.74 -3.36 11.08
C ARG A 21 11.91 -4.12 9.77
N ALA A 22 12.79 -5.11 9.72
CA ALA A 22 13.00 -5.92 8.51
C ALA A 22 11.74 -6.73 8.13
N ILE A 23 11.03 -7.27 9.12
CA ILE A 23 9.83 -8.07 8.92
C ILE A 23 8.65 -7.15 8.56
N GLY A 24 8.48 -6.02 9.25
CA GLY A 24 7.43 -5.04 8.98
C GLY A 24 7.52 -4.45 7.56
N CYS A 25 8.70 -3.99 7.15
CA CYS A 25 8.93 -3.52 5.78
C CYS A 25 8.80 -4.66 4.75
N GLY A 26 9.29 -5.87 5.07
CA GLY A 26 9.23 -7.04 4.21
C GLY A 26 7.80 -7.52 3.93
N MET A 27 6.93 -7.47 4.94
CA MET A 27 5.52 -7.89 4.83
C MET A 27 4.75 -7.02 3.83
N GLY A 28 4.97 -5.70 3.84
CA GLY A 28 4.38 -4.80 2.85
C GLY A 28 4.81 -5.14 1.41
N GLY A 29 6.10 -5.47 1.23
CA GLY A 29 6.63 -5.93 -0.05
C GLY A 29 6.08 -7.29 -0.50
N ALA A 30 5.85 -8.21 0.43
CA ALA A 30 5.23 -9.51 0.15
C ALA A 30 3.78 -9.34 -0.31
N TRP A 31 3.02 -8.47 0.37
CA TRP A 31 1.64 -8.15 -0.01
C TRP A 31 1.55 -7.53 -1.40
N LEU A 32 2.49 -6.64 -1.74
CA LEU A 32 2.59 -6.04 -3.06
C LEU A 32 2.78 -7.09 -4.16
N LYS A 33 3.60 -8.13 -3.91
CA LYS A 33 3.81 -9.23 -4.87
C LYS A 33 2.54 -10.05 -5.09
N ILE A 34 1.78 -10.32 -4.04
CA ILE A 34 0.47 -11.01 -4.16
C ILE A 34 -0.47 -10.15 -5.01
N ALA A 35 -0.61 -8.87 -4.69
CA ALA A 35 -1.44 -7.95 -5.47
C ALA A 35 -1.03 -7.88 -6.95
N ALA A 36 0.28 -7.92 -7.24
CA ALA A 36 0.81 -7.92 -8.61
C ALA A 36 0.46 -9.20 -9.39
N ILE A 37 0.29 -10.35 -8.72
CA ILE A 37 -0.15 -11.60 -9.36
C ILE A 37 -1.65 -11.55 -9.66
N PHE A 38 -2.46 -11.03 -8.73
CA PHE A 38 -3.92 -10.97 -8.89
C PHE A 38 -4.39 -9.86 -9.83
N SER A 39 -3.68 -8.74 -9.91
CA SER A 39 -4.09 -7.56 -10.69
C SER A 39 -4.29 -7.87 -12.19
N PRO A 40 -3.34 -8.50 -12.91
CA PRO A 40 -3.53 -8.88 -14.31
C PRO A 40 -4.67 -9.89 -14.50
N MET A 41 -4.91 -10.78 -13.54
CA MET A 41 -5.99 -11.77 -13.61
C MET A 41 -7.37 -11.10 -13.55
N LEU A 42 -7.55 -10.11 -12.66
CA LEU A 42 -8.78 -9.33 -12.52
C LEU A 42 -9.03 -8.40 -13.72
N ILE A 43 -7.97 -7.73 -14.20
CA ILE A 43 -8.10 -6.81 -15.34
C ILE A 43 -8.28 -7.59 -16.65
N GLY A 44 -7.56 -8.70 -16.80
CA GLY A 44 -7.62 -9.58 -17.98
C GLY A 44 -9.00 -10.21 -18.18
N SER A 45 -9.66 -10.67 -17.10
CA SER A 45 -11.02 -11.20 -17.18
C SER A 45 -12.04 -10.15 -17.64
N THR A 46 -11.83 -8.90 -17.25
CA THR A 46 -12.70 -7.78 -17.62
C THR A 46 -12.55 -7.42 -19.10
N ILE A 47 -11.34 -7.46 -19.64
CA ILE A 47 -11.08 -7.18 -21.07
C ILE A 47 -11.69 -8.27 -21.97
N GLY A 48 -11.70 -9.52 -21.53
CA GLY A 48 -12.32 -10.64 -22.27
C GLY A 48 -13.82 -10.46 -22.53
N SER A 49 -14.51 -9.61 -21.76
CA SER A 49 -15.93 -9.27 -21.94
C SER A 49 -16.18 -8.21 -23.04
N GLY A 50 -15.13 -7.67 -23.66
CA GLY A 50 -15.21 -6.69 -24.75
C GLY A 50 -15.43 -5.24 -24.30
N ASN A 51 -15.63 -4.98 -23.00
CA ASN A 51 -15.90 -3.64 -22.48
C ASN A 51 -14.74 -3.11 -21.63
N VAL A 52 -13.87 -2.31 -22.26
CA VAL A 52 -12.65 -1.74 -21.64
C VAL A 52 -12.99 -0.73 -20.53
N SER A 53 -14.19 -0.14 -20.55
CA SER A 53 -14.62 0.86 -19.56
C SER A 53 -14.62 0.29 -18.13
N ASN A 54 -14.94 -1.00 -17.98
CA ASN A 54 -14.93 -1.66 -16.67
C ASN A 54 -13.52 -1.79 -16.08
N ALA A 55 -12.49 -1.97 -16.92
CA ALA A 55 -11.11 -2.04 -16.47
C ALA A 55 -10.64 -0.70 -15.90
N PHE A 56 -10.98 0.41 -16.57
CA PHE A 56 -10.69 1.76 -16.08
C PHE A 56 -11.44 2.09 -14.78
N LEU A 57 -12.69 1.65 -14.63
CA LEU A 57 -13.44 1.81 -13.39
C LEU A 57 -12.78 1.06 -12.22
N LEU A 58 -12.32 -0.18 -12.43
CA LEU A 58 -11.60 -0.93 -11.40
C LEU A 58 -10.29 -0.24 -11.02
N LEU A 59 -9.52 0.25 -12.01
CA LEU A 59 -8.29 0.99 -11.77
C LEU A 59 -8.52 2.31 -11.02
N ALA A 60 -9.68 2.95 -11.17
CA ALA A 60 -10.04 4.16 -10.43
C ALA A 60 -10.55 3.86 -9.01
N LEU A 61 -11.38 2.82 -8.84
CA LEU A 61 -11.99 2.50 -7.53
C LEU A 61 -10.98 1.92 -6.53
N VAL A 62 -10.05 1.08 -6.97
CA VAL A 62 -9.05 0.44 -6.09
C VAL A 62 -8.20 1.46 -5.30
N PRO A 63 -7.56 2.48 -5.92
CA PRO A 63 -6.78 3.46 -5.16
C PRO A 63 -7.65 4.36 -4.29
N ILE A 64 -8.91 4.63 -4.67
CA ILE A 64 -9.84 5.36 -3.82
C ILE A 64 -10.13 4.58 -2.54
N LEU A 65 -10.42 3.29 -2.65
CA LEU A 65 -10.60 2.43 -1.48
C LEU A 65 -9.32 2.40 -0.63
N ALA A 66 -8.15 2.24 -1.24
CA ALA A 66 -6.88 2.28 -0.51
C ALA A 66 -6.65 3.61 0.23
N ALA A 67 -6.98 4.74 -0.40
CA ALA A 67 -6.88 6.06 0.22
C ALA A 67 -7.81 6.19 1.42
N ILE A 68 -9.05 5.70 1.32
CA ILE A 68 -10.01 5.67 2.44
C ILE A 68 -9.45 4.81 3.57
N THR A 69 -8.96 3.60 3.29
CA THR A 69 -8.42 2.71 4.32
C THR A 69 -7.22 3.33 5.02
N ILE A 70 -6.29 3.95 4.28
CA ILE A 70 -5.14 4.65 4.87
C ILE A 70 -5.59 5.88 5.65
N HIS A 71 -6.65 6.57 5.24
CA HIS A 71 -7.15 7.72 5.99
C HIS A 71 -7.64 7.31 7.39
N PHE A 72 -8.23 6.12 7.55
CA PHE A 72 -8.70 5.62 8.85
C PHE A 72 -7.63 4.89 9.66
N LEU A 73 -6.78 4.08 9.02
CA LEU A 73 -5.78 3.24 9.70
C LEU A 73 -4.37 3.87 9.71
N GLY A 74 -4.16 4.94 8.95
CA GLY A 74 -2.88 5.63 8.85
C GLY A 74 -2.53 6.32 10.17
N ILE A 75 -1.47 5.86 10.80
CA ILE A 75 -0.96 6.46 12.03
C ILE A 75 -0.11 7.67 11.65
N GLU A 76 -0.52 8.89 12.03
CA GLU A 76 0.39 10.03 11.86
C GLU A 76 1.57 9.91 12.83
N THR A 77 2.76 9.68 12.28
CA THR A 77 4.04 9.70 13.03
C THR A 77 4.60 11.10 13.22
N LYS A 78 3.97 12.12 12.60
CA LYS A 78 4.48 13.50 12.61
C LYS A 78 4.50 14.06 14.04
N GLY A 79 5.70 14.16 14.62
CA GLY A 79 5.92 14.72 15.97
C GLY A 79 5.86 13.71 17.12
N LYS A 80 5.83 12.40 16.87
CA LYS A 80 5.95 11.36 17.91
C LYS A 80 7.39 10.84 18.01
N VAL A 81 7.89 10.66 19.23
CA VAL A 81 9.24 10.16 19.51
C VAL A 81 9.23 8.64 19.40
N LEU A 82 10.17 8.05 18.63
CA LEU A 82 10.25 6.60 18.39
C LEU A 82 10.25 5.77 19.69
N GLU A 83 10.82 6.29 20.78
CA GLU A 83 10.90 5.62 22.09
C GLU A 83 9.54 5.19 22.68
N GLN A 84 8.42 5.78 22.26
CA GLN A 84 7.07 5.38 22.75
C GLN A 84 6.53 4.11 22.06
N LEU A 85 7.15 3.67 20.96
CA LEU A 85 6.80 2.45 20.22
C LEU A 85 7.65 1.23 20.67
N GLU A 86 8.66 1.44 21.52
CA GLU A 86 9.55 0.42 22.10
C GLU A 86 9.09 -0.12 23.46
N LEU A 87 7.77 -0.17 23.72
CA LEU A 87 7.23 -0.79 24.95
C LEU A 87 7.51 -2.30 25.02
#